data_AF-A0A653D942-F1
#
_entry.id   AF-A0A653D942-F1
#
_cell.length_a   1.000
_cell.length_b   1.000
_cell.length_c   1.000
_cell.angle_alpha   90.00
_cell.angle_beta   90.00
_cell.angle_gamma   90.00
#
_symmetry.space_group_name_H-M   'P 1'
#
loop_
_entity.id
_entity.type
_entity.pdbx_description
1 polymer ?
#
loop_
_entity_poly.entity_id
_entity_poly.type
_entity_poly.pdbx_seq_one_letter_code
_entity_poly.pdbx_strand_id
1 'polypeptide(L)'
;MTSLQYVVHPLPGSEEQFNDRLREVADRINRLGQNTHPGLSSLRTGIKHICLSSNYIALLLEDGRVCRVSYNVLSDRLDLSKNEKK
;
A
#
# COMPACT_ATOMS: atom_id res chain seq x y z
N MET A 1 5.20 -2.48 -15.92
CA MET A 1 5.74 -1.79 -14.73
C MET A 1 4.89 -2.19 -13.55
N THR A 2 5.51 -2.69 -12.49
CA THR A 2 4.79 -3.17 -11.31
C THR A 2 4.98 -2.15 -10.19
N SER A 3 3.89 -1.65 -9.62
CA SER A 3 3.93 -0.70 -8.51
C SER A 3 3.05 -1.21 -7.36
N LEU A 4 3.46 -0.94 -6.13
CA LEU A 4 2.72 -1.29 -4.92
C LEU A 4 2.33 0.00 -4.22
N GLN A 5 1.03 0.16 -3.95
CA GLN A 5 0.47 1.29 -3.22
C GLN A 5 -0.20 0.76 -1.95
N TYR A 6 -0.15 1.54 -0.88
CA TYR A 6 -0.79 1.20 0.39
C TYR A 6 -1.86 2.23 0.74
N VAL A 7 -2.96 1.75 1.31
CA VAL A 7 -4.03 2.57 1.88
C VAL A 7 -4.09 2.23 3.35
N VAL A 8 -3.95 3.26 4.20
CA VAL A 8 -4.16 3.13 5.64
C VAL A 8 -5.55 3.68 5.95
N HIS A 9 -6.40 2.85 6.56
CA HIS A 9 -7.74 3.22 6.95
C HIS A 9 -8.02 2.71 8.38
N PRO A 10 -8.36 3.60 9.33
CA PRO A 10 -8.68 3.20 10.70
C PRO A 10 -10.02 2.44 10.79
N LEU A 11 -10.13 1.54 11.75
CA LEU A 11 -11.39 0.87 12.10
C LEU A 11 -11.90 1.36 13.47
N PRO A 12 -13.22 1.58 13.66
CA PRO A 12 -14.27 1.49 12.65
C PRO A 12 -14.27 2.72 11.72
N GLY A 13 -14.39 2.50 10.42
CA GLY A 13 -14.56 3.55 9.42
C GLY A 13 -15.66 3.14 8.42
N SER A 14 -16.24 4.13 7.73
CA SER A 14 -17.33 3.85 6.77
C SER A 14 -16.78 3.41 5.42
N GLU A 15 -17.61 2.69 4.66
CA GLU A 15 -17.26 2.29 3.30
C GLU A 15 -17.04 3.51 2.39
N GLU A 16 -17.79 4.59 2.58
CA GLU A 16 -17.58 5.84 1.85
C GLU A 16 -16.19 6.44 2.14
N GLN A 17 -15.78 6.46 3.41
CA GLN A 17 -14.46 6.95 3.80
C GLN A 17 -13.33 6.09 3.20
N PHE A 18 -13.53 4.77 3.09
CA PHE A 18 -12.58 3.89 2.42
C PHE A 18 -12.51 4.16 0.91
N ASN A 19 -13.66 4.33 0.26
CA ASN A 19 -13.77 4.65 -1.16
C ASN A 19 -13.12 6.01 -1.51
N ASP A 20 -13.30 7.02 -0.66
CA ASP A 20 -12.65 8.33 -0.83
C ASP A 20 -11.12 8.21 -0.76
N ARG A 21 -10.59 7.36 0.13
CA ARG A 21 -9.14 7.10 0.22
C ARG A 21 -8.61 6.37 -1.02
N LEU A 22 -9.35 5.40 -1.54
CA LEU A 22 -9.00 4.73 -2.80
C LEU A 22 -8.97 5.73 -3.96
N ARG A 23 -9.96 6.64 -4.02
CA ARG A 23 -10.03 7.69 -5.03
C ARG A 23 -8.84 8.66 -4.92
N GLU A 24 -8.48 9.08 -3.71
CA GLU A 24 -7.31 9.94 -3.46
C GLU A 24 -6.01 9.29 -3.99
N VAL A 25 -5.83 7.98 -3.75
CA VAL A 25 -4.68 7.23 -4.26
C VAL A 25 -4.71 7.14 -5.79
N ALA A 26 -5.88 6.87 -6.39
CA ALA A 26 -6.03 6.83 -7.84
C ALA A 26 -5.70 8.19 -8.50
N ASP A 27 -6.22 9.29 -7.95
CA ASP A 27 -5.95 10.64 -8.44
C ASP A 27 -4.47 11.01 -8.31
N ARG A 28 -3.81 10.57 -7.22
CA ARG A 28 -2.37 10.75 -7.03
C ARG A 28 -1.56 10.01 -8.09
N ILE A 29 -1.91 8.76 -8.39
CA ILE A 29 -1.25 7.97 -9.44
C ILE A 29 -1.46 8.62 -10.81
N ASN A 30 -2.66 9.12 -11.11
CA ASN A 30 -2.96 9.79 -12.37
C ASN A 30 -2.18 11.10 -12.55
N ARG A 31 -2.01 11.87 -11.47
CA ARG A 31 -1.29 13.16 -11.50
C ARG A 31 0.23 13.03 -11.48
N LEU A 32 0.76 12.15 -10.61
CA LEU A 32 2.20 12.07 -10.31
C LEU A 32 2.87 10.84 -10.90
N GLY A 33 2.09 9.94 -11.51
CA GLY A 33 2.55 8.64 -11.95
C GLY A 33 2.68 7.62 -10.81
N GLN A 34 3.12 6.41 -11.17
CA GLN A 34 3.34 5.33 -10.21
C GLN A 34 4.61 5.58 -9.40
N ASN A 35 4.47 5.91 -8.12
CA ASN A 35 5.60 5.93 -7.19
C ASN A 35 5.92 4.51 -6.74
N THR A 36 7.02 3.96 -7.26
CA THR A 36 7.50 2.63 -6.87
C THR A 36 8.52 2.78 -5.74
N HIS A 37 8.29 2.08 -4.63
CA HIS A 37 9.25 2.04 -3.53
C HIS A 37 10.63 1.58 -4.04
N PRO A 38 11.76 2.18 -3.63
CA PRO A 38 13.09 1.80 -4.13
C PRO A 38 13.42 0.30 -3.96
N GLY A 39 12.93 -0.33 -2.89
CA GLY A 39 13.09 -1.79 -2.71
C GLY A 39 12.32 -2.66 -3.70
N LEU A 40 11.37 -2.08 -4.44
CA LEU A 40 10.58 -2.75 -5.47
C LEU A 40 10.99 -2.32 -6.89
N SER A 41 11.76 -1.24 -7.06
CA SER A 41 12.20 -0.77 -8.38
C SER A 41 13.18 -1.73 -9.06
N SER A 42 13.89 -2.54 -8.27
CA SER A 42 14.80 -3.58 -8.77
C SER A 42 14.09 -4.86 -9.25
N LEU A 43 12.77 -4.96 -9.05
CA LEU A 43 11.99 -6.13 -9.41
C LEU A 43 11.80 -6.16 -10.93
N ARG A 44 12.49 -7.09 -11.60
CA ARG A 44 12.40 -7.25 -13.07
C ARG A 44 11.26 -8.16 -13.51
N THR A 45 10.64 -8.85 -12.57
CA THR A 45 9.54 -9.80 -12.80
C THR A 45 8.26 -9.22 -12.21
N GLY A 46 7.13 -9.47 -12.87
CA GLY A 46 5.81 -9.09 -12.34
C GLY A 46 5.46 -9.82 -11.03
N ILE A 47 4.53 -9.25 -10.29
CA ILE A 47 3.98 -9.84 -9.06
C ILE A 47 2.74 -10.64 -9.42
N LYS A 48 2.73 -11.92 -9.05
CA LYS A 48 1.62 -12.85 -9.23
C LYS A 48 0.62 -12.79 -8.07
N HIS A 49 1.12 -12.83 -6.84
CA HIS A 49 0.30 -12.77 -5.63
C HIS A 49 0.96 -11.94 -4.53
N ILE A 50 0.12 -11.35 -3.68
CA ILE A 50 0.52 -10.52 -2.54
C ILE A 50 -0.12 -11.10 -1.27
N CYS A 51 0.66 -11.22 -0.20
CA CYS A 51 0.17 -11.57 1.13
C CYS A 51 0.69 -10.55 2.15
N LEU A 52 -0.18 -10.13 3.07
CA LEU A 52 0.12 -9.18 4.13
C LEU A 52 0.27 -9.92 5.45
N SER A 53 1.37 -9.67 6.15
CA SER A 53 1.60 -10.04 7.55
C SER A 53 1.67 -8.76 8.37
N SER A 54 1.60 -8.86 9.70
CA SER A 54 1.72 -7.74 10.64
C SER A 54 2.98 -6.87 10.47
N ASN A 55 4.08 -7.46 9.98
CA ASN A 55 5.40 -6.83 9.91
C ASN A 55 6.11 -7.00 8.54
N TYR A 56 5.45 -7.62 7.56
CA TYR A 56 6.00 -7.76 6.23
C TYR A 56 4.94 -7.96 5.16
N ILE A 57 5.32 -7.66 3.92
CA ILE A 57 4.59 -7.98 2.71
C ILE A 57 5.36 -9.09 1.98
N ALA A 58 4.71 -10.21 1.71
CA ALA A 58 5.27 -11.30 0.91
C ALA A 58 4.72 -11.22 -0.52
N LEU A 59 5.61 -11.35 -1.49
CA LEU A 59 5.31 -11.25 -2.91
C LEU A 59 5.74 -12.53 -3.61
N LEU A 60 4.82 -13.19 -4.31
CA LEU A 60 5.14 -14.26 -5.26
C LEU A 60 5.33 -13.63 -6.63
N LEU A 61 6.47 -13.88 -7.27
CA LEU A 61 6.79 -13.38 -8.60
C LEU A 61 6.33 -14.37 -9.68
N GLU A 62 6.12 -13.88 -10.90
CA GLU A 62 5.75 -14.71 -12.06
C GLU A 62 6.78 -15.79 -12.41
N ASP A 63 8.05 -15.60 -12.02
CA ASP A 63 9.14 -16.56 -12.21
C ASP A 63 9.25 -17.59 -11.08
N GLY A 64 8.29 -17.60 -10.15
CA GLY A 64 8.22 -18.55 -9.04
C GLY A 64 9.08 -18.17 -7.81
N ARG A 65 9.86 -17.08 -7.88
CA ARG A 65 10.60 -16.58 -6.70
C ARG A 65 9.67 -15.89 -5.71
N VAL A 66 10.06 -15.91 -4.45
CA VAL A 66 9.39 -15.17 -3.37
C VAL A 66 10.31 -14.08 -2.84
N CYS A 67 9.78 -12.88 -2.68
CA CYS A 67 10.48 -11.81 -1.97
C CYS A 67 9.62 -11.24 -0.85
N ARG A 68 10.29 -10.60 0.12
CA ARG A 68 9.67 -10.05 1.32
C ARG A 68 10.12 -8.61 1.51
N VAL A 69 9.16 -7.73 1.73
CA VAL A 69 9.41 -6.34 2.13
C VAL A 69 8.97 -6.20 3.58
N SER A 70 9.93 -6.04 4.49
CA SER A 70 9.62 -5.73 5.89
C SER A 70 9.09 -4.31 6.01
N TYR A 71 8.10 -4.11 6.87
CA TYR A 71 7.62 -2.78 7.22
C TYR A 71 7.40 -2.69 8.73
N ASN A 72 7.42 -1.47 9.25
CA ASN A 72 7.09 -1.20 10.64
C ASN A 72 6.06 -0.08 10.69
N VAL A 73 4.98 -0.27 11.45
CA VAL A 73 3.95 0.73 11.66
C VAL A 73 4.30 1.50 12.91
N LEU A 74 4.67 2.77 12.73
CA LEU A 74 4.91 3.69 13.85
C LEU A 74 3.56 4.25 14.30
N SER A 75 2.86 3.51 15.16
CA SER A 75 1.53 3.89 15.68
C SER A 75 1.52 5.29 16.27
N ASP A 76 2.58 5.68 16.98
CA ASP A 76 2.70 6.99 17.64
C ASP A 76 2.75 8.17 16.65
N ARG A 77 3.06 7.89 15.37
CA ARG A 77 3.07 8.88 14.29
C ARG A 77 1.83 8.80 13.39
N LEU A 78 0.93 7.85 13.64
CA LEU A 78 -0.34 7.80 12.93
C LEU A 78 -1.29 8.84 13.53
N ASP A 79 -1.45 9.95 12.83
CA ASP A 79 -2.48 10.94 13.14
C ASP A 79 -3.85 10.43 12.69
N LEU A 80 -4.48 9.64 13.57
CA LEU A 80 -5.82 9.08 13.37
C LEU A 80 -6.94 10.10 13.66
N SER A 81 -6.61 11.27 14.21
CA SER A 81 -7.56 12.31 14.60
C SER A 81 -8.18 13.04 13.41
N LYS A 82 -7.60 12.93 12.21
CA LYS A 82 -8.13 13.56 10.99
C LYS A 82 -9.44 12.97 10.46
N ASN A 83 -9.89 11.85 10.99
CA ASN A 83 -11.15 11.23 10.58
C ASN A 83 -12.38 11.75 11.34
N GLU A 84 -12.23 12.60 12.36
CA GLU A 84 -13.36 13.35 12.93
C GLU A 84 -13.70 14.57 12.06
N LYS A 85 -14.25 14.33 10.86
CA LYS A 85 -15.08 15.35 10.23
C LYS A 85 -16.49 15.21 10.79
N LYS A 86 -16.79 16.13 11.71
CA LYS A 86 -18.10 16.48 12.23
C LYS A 86 -19.15 16.67 11.13
#